data_AF-A0A948S432-F1
#
_entry.id   AF-A0A948S432-F1
#
_cell.length_a   1.000
_cell.length_b   1.000
_cell.length_c   1.000
_cell.angle_alpha   90.00
_cell.angle_beta   90.00
_cell.angle_gamma   90.00
#
_symmetry.space_group_name_H-M   'P 1'
#
loop_
_entity.id
_entity.type
_entity.pdbx_description
1 polymer ?
#
loop_
_entity_poly.entity_id
_entity_poly.type
_entity_poly.pdbx_seq_one_letter_code
_entity_poly.pdbx_strand_id
1 'polypeptide(L)' 'MQQGDYLGTTGNTGKSTGPHLHFETMRNGDKIDPLKLLLITQK' A
#
# COMPACT_ATOMS: atom_id res chain seq x y z
N MET A 1 -12.02 -10.71 1.47
CA MET A 1 -11.37 -9.40 1.63
C MET A 1 -11.49 -9.00 3.09
N GLN A 2 -10.60 -9.55 3.89
CA GLN A 2 -10.34 -9.16 5.27
C GLN A 2 -8.85 -8.79 5.39
N GLN A 3 -8.49 -8.15 6.50
CA GLN A 3 -7.09 -7.86 6.78
C GLN A 3 -6.28 -9.17 6.81
N GLY A 4 -5.17 -9.20 6.09
CA GLY A 4 -4.29 -10.35 5.98
C GLY A 4 -4.59 -11.29 4.80
N ASP A 5 -5.66 -11.06 4.03
CA ASP A 5 -5.92 -11.83 2.81
C ASP A 5 -4.80 -11.63 1.77
N TYR A 6 -4.46 -12.71 1.07
CA TYR A 6 -3.54 -12.65 -0.07
C TYR A 6 -4.19 -11.90 -1.25
N LEU A 7 -3.52 -10.86 -1.72
CA LEU A 7 -3.99 -10.05 -2.84
C LEU A 7 -3.21 -10.31 -4.14
N GLY A 8 -1.95 -10.76 -4.06
CA GLY A 8 -1.09 -10.94 -5.23
C GLY A 8 0.40 -10.89 -4.88
N THR A 9 1.24 -10.94 -5.92
CA THR A 9 2.70 -10.80 -5.82
C THR A 9 3.16 -9.41 -6.25
N THR A 10 4.33 -8.98 -5.79
CA THR A 10 5.02 -7.78 -6.31
C THR A 10 5.49 -8.00 -7.76
N GLY A 11 5.82 -6.91 -8.47
CA GLY A 11 6.22 -6.99 -9.88
C GLY A 11 7.10 -5.81 -10.32
N ASN A 12 7.20 -5.63 -11.64
CA ASN A 12 7.98 -4.56 -12.27
C ASN A 12 7.35 -4.07 -13.59
N THR A 13 6.01 -4.05 -13.67
CA THR A 13 5.29 -3.58 -14.86
C THR A 13 4.92 -2.10 -14.74
N GLY A 14 4.69 -1.42 -15.86
CA GLY A 14 4.34 0.01 -15.89
C GLY A 14 5.56 0.94 -15.74
N LYS A 15 5.36 2.11 -15.14
CA LYS A 15 6.43 3.09 -14.91
C LYS A 15 7.25 2.70 -13.69
N SER A 16 8.19 1.77 -13.90
CA SER A 16 9.08 1.23 -12.86
C SER A 16 10.50 1.09 -13.39
N THR A 17 11.50 1.29 -12.52
CA THR A 17 12.93 1.11 -12.84
C THR A 17 13.50 -0.21 -12.31
N GLY A 18 12.76 -0.92 -11.45
CA GLY A 18 13.17 -2.21 -10.87
C GLY A 18 12.09 -2.79 -9.95
N PRO A 19 12.18 -4.08 -9.55
CA PRO A 19 11.12 -4.74 -8.78
C PRO A 19 10.88 -4.09 -7.42
N HIS A 20 9.66 -3.65 -7.15
CA HIS A 20 9.26 -3.06 -5.87
C HIS A 20 7.74 -3.10 -5.67
N LEU A 21 7.28 -2.72 -4.48
CA LEU A 21 5.86 -2.51 -4.15
C LEU A 21 5.59 -1.01 -4.04
N HIS A 22 4.68 -0.48 -4.86
CA HIS A 22 4.12 0.85 -4.64
C HIS A 22 2.90 0.73 -3.73
N PHE A 23 2.92 1.38 -2.58
CA PHE A 23 1.81 1.38 -1.63
C PHE A 23 1.38 2.82 -1.34
N GLU A 24 0.12 3.14 -1.62
CA GLU A 24 -0.47 4.45 -1.36
C GLU A 24 -1.77 4.31 -0.59
N THR A 25 -2.08 5.32 0.22
CA THR A 25 -3.32 5.38 1.00
C THR A 25 -4.04 6.68 0.70
N MET A 26 -5.36 6.58 0.57
CA MET A 26 -6.21 7.72 0.24
C MET A 26 -7.38 7.80 1.21
N ARG A 27 -7.76 9.02 1.59
CA ARG A 27 -8.96 9.29 2.38
C ARG A 27 -9.66 10.51 1.79
N ASN A 28 -10.93 10.36 1.44
CA ASN A 28 -11.75 11.42 0.85
C ASN A 28 -11.16 12.05 -0.42
N GLY A 29 -10.42 11.27 -1.22
CA GLY A 29 -9.79 11.74 -2.46
C GLY A 29 -8.36 12.26 -2.30
N ASP A 30 -7.93 12.54 -1.06
CA ASP A 30 -6.58 13.03 -0.79
C ASP A 30 -5.62 11.89 -0.45
N LYS A 31 -4.39 12.00 -0.96
CA LYS A 31 -3.29 11.10 -0.60
C LYS A 31 -2.84 11.43 0.83
N ILE A 32 -2.80 10.40 1.67
CA ILE A 32 -2.31 10.52 3.05
C ILE A 32 -1.11 9.60 3.26
N ASP A 33 -0.27 9.98 4.22
CA ASP A 33 0.93 9.22 4.60
C ASP A 33 0.55 7.84 5.16
N PRO A 34 0.94 6.73 4.49
CA PRO A 34 0.60 5.38 4.93
C PRO A 34 1.18 5.02 6.30
N LEU A 35 2.34 5.58 6.68
CA LEU A 35 2.98 5.26 7.96
C LEU A 35 2.15 5.75 9.15
N LYS A 36 1.39 6.85 8.98
CA LYS A 36 0.48 7.35 10.01
C LYS A 36 -0.65 6.35 10.30
N LEU A 37 -1.07 5.55 9.32
CA LEU A 37 -2.09 4.52 9.52
C LEU A 37 -1.52 3.28 10.21
N LEU A 38 -0.28 2.91 9.91
CA LEU A 38 0.38 1.75 10.53
C LEU A 38 0.65 1.97 12.02
N LEU A 39 1.01 3.19 12.43
CA LEU A 39 1.22 3.53 13.85
C LEU A 39 -0.07 3.44 14.68
N ILE A 40 -1.23 3.68 14.07
CA ILE A 40 -2.54 3.64 14.75
C ILE A 40 -3.08 2.19 14.82
N THR A 41 -2.62 1.31 13.93
CA THR A 41 -3.14 -0.07 13.75
C THR A 41 -2.38 -1.11 14.60
N GLN A 42 -1.34 -0.72 15.35
CA GLN A 42 -0.61 -1.60 16.27
C GLN A 42 -1.36 -1.79 17.61
N LYS A 43 -2.51 -2.45 17.58
CA LYS A 43 -3.27 -2.81 18.78
C LYS A 43 -3.81 -4.23 18.70
#